data_AF-A0A352V7M9-F1
#
_entry.id   AF-A0A352V7M9-F1
#
_cell.length_a   1.000
_cell.length_b   1.000
_cell.length_c   1.000
_cell.angle_alpha   90.00
_cell.angle_beta   90.00
_cell.angle_gamma   90.00
#
_symmetry.space_group_name_H-M   'P 1'
#
loop_
_entity.id
_entity.type
_entity.pdbx_description
1 polymer ?
#
loop_
_entity_poly.entity_id
_entity_poly.type
_entity_poly.pdbx_seq_one_letter_code
_entity_poly.pdbx_strand_id
1 'polypeptide(L)'
;MNNKLLILNEMNHLLAQYNRDSITSTQMIREMITFCEINFSVLKKIQKEQVEWAKSNFGDKPSWMPLLGAMEELGELSHAHLKNEQKIRMNEPHFENKKDAVADIIIYLCDYCTSQNIDIQSVLQDTWDNVKKRNWNKNKIDGNADRQ
;
A
#
# COMPACT_ATOMS: atom_id res chain seq x y z
N MET A 1 -10.92 -3.67 13.08
CA MET A 1 -10.09 -3.84 14.29
C MET A 1 -8.94 -2.85 14.20
N ASN A 2 -8.68 -2.05 15.24
CA ASN A 2 -7.86 -0.84 15.15
C ASN A 2 -6.36 -1.22 15.05
N ASN A 3 -5.71 -1.00 13.90
CA ASN A 3 -4.29 -1.36 13.68
C ASN A 3 -3.36 -0.85 14.78
N LYS A 4 -3.71 0.29 15.38
CA LYS A 4 -2.99 0.88 16.51
C LYS A 4 -2.98 -0.03 17.76
N LEU A 5 -4.08 -0.74 18.00
CA LEU A 5 -4.23 -1.66 19.13
C LEU A 5 -3.45 -2.97 18.90
N LEU A 6 -3.40 -3.44 17.65
CA LEU A 6 -2.61 -4.61 17.27
C LEU A 6 -1.10 -4.33 17.46
N ILE A 7 -0.64 -3.18 16.97
CA ILE A 7 0.74 -2.72 17.12
C ILE A 7 1.10 -2.54 18.61
N LEU A 8 0.21 -1.93 19.42
CA LEU A 8 0.46 -1.78 20.86
C LEU A 8 0.57 -3.13 21.59
N ASN A 9 -0.27 -4.10 21.23
CA ASN A 9 -0.24 -5.43 21.85
C ASN A 9 1.03 -6.21 21.47
N GLU A 10 1.48 -6.11 20.23
CA GLU A 10 2.73 -6.73 19.78
C GLU A 10 3.97 -6.05 20.40
N MET A 11 3.97 -4.71 20.51
CA MET A 11 5.02 -3.98 21.22
C MET A 11 5.11 -4.38 22.70
N ASN A 12 3.98 -4.54 23.37
CA ASN A 12 3.94 -5.00 24.77
C ASN A 12 4.46 -6.43 24.92
N HIS A 13 4.19 -7.31 23.95
CA HIS A 13 4.71 -8.68 23.94
C HIS A 13 6.25 -8.70 23.78
N LEU A 14 6.78 -7.90 22.85
CA LEU A 14 8.23 -7.77 22.62
C LEU A 14 8.95 -7.19 23.85
N LEU A 15 8.37 -6.19 24.52
CA LEU A 15 8.89 -5.64 25.77
C LEU A 15 8.86 -6.67 26.92
N ALA A 16 7.85 -7.54 26.96
CA ALA A 16 7.76 -8.61 27.95
C ALA A 16 8.78 -9.74 27.70
N GLN A 17 9.15 -10.02 26.44
CA GLN A 17 10.24 -10.94 26.09
C GLN A 17 11.62 -10.35 26.41
N TYR A 18 11.82 -9.06 26.14
CA TYR A 18 13.04 -8.32 26.48
C TYR A 18 13.42 -8.46 27.97
N ASN A 19 12.43 -8.34 28.87
CA ASN A 19 12.65 -8.47 30.31
C ASN A 19 12.99 -9.90 30.77
N ARG A 20 12.76 -10.93 29.95
CA ARG A 20 13.02 -12.34 30.30
C ARG A 20 14.35 -12.86 29.76
N ASP A 21 14.73 -12.47 28.54
CA ASP A 21 15.75 -13.21 27.78
C ASP A 21 17.11 -12.50 27.67
N SER A 22 17.38 -11.44 28.44
CA SER A 22 18.66 -10.70 28.42
C SER A 22 19.09 -10.23 27.02
N ILE A 23 18.12 -9.96 26.15
CA ILE A 23 18.35 -9.52 24.78
C ILE A 23 19.01 -8.14 24.85
N THR A 24 20.12 -7.96 24.13
CA THR A 24 20.82 -6.67 24.13
C THR A 24 19.93 -5.58 23.54
N SER A 25 20.00 -4.36 24.07
CA SER A 25 19.29 -3.19 23.55
C SER A 25 19.52 -2.97 22.05
N THR A 26 20.71 -3.36 21.55
CA THR A 26 21.07 -3.35 20.12
C THR A 26 20.19 -4.28 19.27
N GLN A 27 19.83 -5.46 19.77
CA GLN A 27 19.01 -6.42 19.04
C GLN A 27 17.53 -6.00 19.00
N MET A 28 17.03 -5.40 20.08
CA MET A 28 15.70 -4.78 20.13
C MET A 28 15.57 -3.60 19.15
N ILE A 29 16.58 -2.72 19.11
CA ILE A 29 16.62 -1.60 18.14
C ILE A 29 16.65 -2.13 16.70
N ARG A 30 17.38 -3.22 16.44
CA ARG A 30 17.43 -3.85 15.12
C ARG A 30 16.05 -4.38 14.69
N GLU A 31 15.35 -5.09 15.57
CA GLU A 31 14.01 -5.61 15.30
C GLU A 31 12.96 -4.49 15.15
N MET A 32 13.05 -3.42 15.94
CA MET A 32 12.18 -2.24 15.80
C MET A 32 12.45 -1.46 14.51
N ILE A 33 13.70 -1.36 14.07
CA ILE A 33 14.06 -0.74 12.78
C ILE A 33 13.53 -1.60 11.62
N THR A 34 13.63 -2.92 11.71
CA THR A 34 13.03 -3.84 10.72
C THR A 34 11.50 -3.76 10.71
N PHE A 35 10.84 -3.47 11.84
CA PHE A 35 9.39 -3.25 11.89
C PHE A 35 8.94 -1.92 11.25
N CYS A 36 9.85 -0.94 11.14
CA CYS A 36 9.64 0.30 10.40
C CYS A 36 9.94 0.16 8.89
N GLU A 37 10.51 -0.96 8.44
CA GLU A 37 10.60 -1.25 7.03
C GLU A 37 9.18 -1.59 6.53
N ILE A 38 8.70 -0.80 5.57
CA ILE A 38 7.42 -1.05 4.90
C ILE A 38 7.49 -2.49 4.37
N ASN A 39 6.69 -3.38 4.96
CA ASN A 39 6.68 -4.77 4.56
C ASN A 39 5.91 -4.93 3.24
N PHE A 40 6.61 -4.73 2.12
CA PHE A 40 6.05 -4.85 0.78
C PHE A 40 5.60 -6.27 0.42
N SER A 41 5.92 -7.30 1.23
CA SER A 41 5.53 -8.70 0.98
C SER A 41 4.02 -8.91 0.83
N VAL A 42 3.22 -8.01 1.43
CA VAL A 42 1.76 -8.02 1.32
C VAL A 42 1.29 -7.86 -0.13
N LEU A 43 1.92 -6.98 -0.92
CA LEU A 43 1.44 -6.71 -2.29
C LEU A 43 1.65 -7.91 -3.21
N LYS A 44 2.80 -8.59 -3.09
CA LYS A 44 3.06 -9.81 -3.86
C LYS A 44 2.11 -10.94 -3.49
N LYS A 45 1.76 -11.06 -2.20
CA LYS A 45 0.75 -12.01 -1.74
C LYS A 45 -0.62 -11.70 -2.36
N ILE A 46 -1.07 -10.45 -2.26
CA ILE A 46 -2.34 -10.00 -2.85
C ILE A 46 -2.34 -10.25 -4.36
N GLN A 47 -1.29 -9.87 -5.07
CA GLN A 47 -1.19 -10.09 -6.51
C GLN A 47 -1.37 -11.57 -6.88
N LYS A 48 -0.78 -12.50 -6.12
CA LYS A 48 -0.93 -13.94 -6.33
C LYS A 48 -2.35 -14.44 -6.07
N GLU A 49 -2.93 -14.07 -4.93
CA GLU A 49 -4.31 -14.47 -4.56
C GLU A 49 -5.34 -13.92 -5.56
N GLN A 50 -5.09 -12.70 -6.05
CA GLN A 50 -5.93 -12.04 -7.04
C GLN A 50 -6.01 -12.83 -8.35
N VAL A 51 -4.93 -13.48 -8.80
CA VAL A 51 -4.92 -14.27 -10.06
C VAL A 51 -5.95 -15.40 -10.02
N GLU A 52 -5.94 -16.18 -8.94
CA GLU A 52 -6.82 -17.35 -8.78
C GLU A 52 -8.29 -16.91 -8.66
N TRP A 53 -8.53 -15.83 -7.91
CA TRP A 53 -9.84 -15.24 -7.77
C TRP A 53 -10.37 -14.65 -9.08
N ALA A 54 -9.55 -13.88 -9.82
CA ALA A 54 -9.96 -13.25 -11.07
C ALA A 54 -10.29 -14.28 -12.14
N LYS A 55 -9.46 -15.32 -12.26
CA LYS A 55 -9.70 -16.42 -13.22
C LYS A 55 -11.00 -17.17 -12.93
N SER A 56 -11.33 -17.39 -11.65
CA SER A 56 -12.57 -18.09 -11.27
C SER A 56 -13.83 -17.24 -11.46
N ASN A 57 -13.76 -15.91 -11.31
CA ASN A 57 -14.92 -15.02 -11.40
C ASN A 57 -15.15 -14.47 -12.82
N PHE A 58 -14.09 -14.22 -13.58
CA PHE A 58 -14.19 -13.50 -14.86
C PHE A 58 -13.64 -14.28 -16.06
N GLY A 59 -13.05 -15.46 -15.84
CA GLY A 59 -12.46 -16.27 -16.91
C GLY A 59 -11.31 -15.55 -17.63
N ASP A 60 -11.22 -15.76 -18.93
CA ASP A 60 -10.24 -15.08 -19.77
C ASP A 60 -10.73 -13.68 -20.15
N LYS A 61 -9.89 -12.67 -19.92
CA LYS A 61 -10.18 -11.29 -20.27
C LYS A 61 -8.98 -10.62 -20.97
N PRO A 62 -9.22 -9.57 -21.77
CA PRO A 62 -8.13 -8.80 -22.37
C PRO A 62 -7.23 -8.18 -21.30
N SER A 63 -5.92 -8.15 -21.54
CA SER A 63 -4.92 -7.67 -20.56
C SER A 63 -5.04 -6.18 -20.21
N TRP A 64 -5.73 -5.38 -21.03
CA TRP A 64 -6.02 -3.97 -20.75
C TRP A 64 -7.26 -3.76 -19.88
N MET A 65 -8.14 -4.75 -19.74
CA MET A 65 -9.41 -4.60 -19.02
C MET A 65 -9.22 -4.22 -17.54
N PRO A 66 -8.25 -4.79 -16.79
CA PRO A 66 -8.02 -4.37 -15.41
C PRO A 66 -7.61 -2.90 -15.25
N LEU A 67 -6.93 -2.32 -16.27
CA LEU A 67 -6.59 -0.89 -16.25
C LEU A 67 -7.84 -0.01 -16.30
N LEU A 68 -8.88 -0.43 -17.04
CA LEU A 68 -10.16 0.29 -17.04
C LEU A 68 -10.87 0.18 -15.69
N GLY A 69 -10.81 -0.98 -15.03
CA GLY A 69 -11.31 -1.15 -13.67
C GLY A 69 -10.62 -0.21 -12.68
N ALA A 70 -9.28 -0.12 -12.71
CA ALA A 70 -8.56 0.83 -11.87
C ALA A 70 -8.98 2.30 -12.11
N MET A 71 -9.32 2.65 -13.35
CA MET A 71 -9.79 4.00 -13.70
C MET A 71 -11.22 4.27 -13.21
N GLU A 72 -12.10 3.27 -13.25
CA GLU A 72 -13.44 3.33 -12.67
C GLU A 72 -13.36 3.65 -11.16
N GLU A 73 -12.55 2.90 -10.43
CA GLU A 73 -12.35 3.09 -8.99
C GLU A 73 -11.71 4.44 -8.65
N LEU A 74 -10.80 4.92 -9.50
CA LEU A 74 -10.27 6.29 -9.37
C LEU A 74 -11.37 7.35 -9.53
N GLY A 75 -12.33 7.11 -10.43
CA GLY A 75 -13.53 7.92 -10.58
C GLY A 75 -14.40 7.92 -9.33
N GLU A 76 -14.61 6.75 -8.71
CA GLU A 76 -15.35 6.61 -7.46
C GLU A 76 -14.67 7.36 -6.30
N LEU A 77 -13.34 7.20 -6.16
CA LEU A 77 -12.53 7.95 -5.20
C LEU A 77 -12.69 9.46 -5.38
N SER A 78 -12.60 9.94 -6.63
CA SER A 78 -12.76 11.35 -6.97
C SER A 78 -14.15 11.86 -6.63
N HIS A 79 -15.18 11.07 -6.92
CA HIS A 79 -16.57 11.39 -6.65
C HIS A 79 -16.88 11.49 -5.15
N ALA A 80 -16.43 10.51 -4.36
CA ALA A 80 -16.55 10.51 -2.90
C ALA A 80 -15.75 11.66 -2.26
N HIS A 81 -14.58 11.99 -2.81
CA HIS A 81 -13.81 13.16 -2.37
C HIS A 81 -14.52 14.47 -2.65
N LEU A 82 -14.95 14.69 -3.88
CA LEU A 82 -15.58 15.93 -4.31
C LEU A 82 -16.85 16.24 -3.51
N LYS A 83 -17.75 15.27 -3.34
CA LYS A 83 -18.99 15.46 -2.56
C LYS A 83 -18.71 15.86 -1.11
N ASN A 84 -17.74 15.19 -0.48
CA ASN A 84 -17.33 15.47 0.88
C ASN A 84 -16.73 16.88 1.04
N GLU A 85 -15.96 17.35 0.07
CA GLU A 85 -15.41 18.71 0.08
C GLU A 85 -16.49 19.77 -0.16
N GLN A 86 -17.43 19.50 -1.08
CA GLN A 86 -18.57 20.37 -1.39
C GLN A 86 -19.65 20.41 -0.31
N LYS A 87 -19.56 19.53 0.70
CA LYS A 87 -20.56 19.39 1.78
C LYS A 87 -21.97 19.07 1.26
N ILE A 88 -22.06 18.28 0.18
CA ILE A 88 -23.33 17.80 -0.38
C ILE A 88 -23.50 16.31 -0.10
N ARG A 89 -24.75 15.83 0.02
CA ARG A 89 -25.07 14.40 0.25
C ARG A 89 -24.35 13.80 1.47
N MET A 90 -24.29 14.56 2.56
CA MET A 90 -23.60 14.20 3.81
C MET A 90 -24.18 12.99 4.55
N ASN A 91 -25.27 12.40 4.03
CA ASN A 91 -25.83 11.13 4.48
C ASN A 91 -25.15 9.91 3.83
N GLU A 92 -24.30 10.09 2.82
CA GLU A 92 -23.48 9.04 2.22
C GLU A 92 -22.20 8.80 3.07
N PRO A 93 -21.69 7.56 3.14
CA PRO A 93 -20.50 7.23 3.94
C PRO A 93 -19.20 7.57 3.19
N HIS A 94 -18.97 8.85 2.86
CA HIS A 94 -17.87 9.27 1.97
C HIS A 94 -16.48 8.75 2.37
N PHE A 95 -16.16 8.67 3.67
CA PHE A 95 -14.86 8.16 4.11
C PHE A 95 -14.70 6.67 3.87
N GLU A 96 -15.77 5.89 4.04
CA GLU A 96 -15.76 4.45 3.76
C GLU A 96 -15.62 4.22 2.25
N ASN A 97 -16.38 4.94 1.42
CA ASN A 97 -16.27 4.85 -0.04
C ASN A 97 -14.87 5.21 -0.55
N LYS A 98 -14.18 6.17 0.07
CA LYS A 98 -12.78 6.49 -0.28
C LYS A 98 -11.85 5.33 0.02
N LYS A 99 -12.04 4.63 1.16
CA LYS A 99 -11.18 3.49 1.53
C LYS A 99 -11.42 2.30 0.59
N ASP A 100 -12.68 2.04 0.25
CA ASP A 100 -13.09 1.00 -0.69
C ASP A 100 -12.44 1.22 -2.05
N ALA A 101 -12.67 2.38 -2.65
CA ALA A 101 -12.09 2.75 -3.93
C ALA A 101 -10.54 2.71 -3.93
N VAL A 102 -9.87 3.11 -2.84
CA VAL A 102 -8.40 2.98 -2.74
C VAL A 102 -7.96 1.51 -2.73
N ALA A 103 -8.69 0.64 -2.02
CA ALA A 103 -8.39 -0.79 -2.00
C ALA A 103 -8.63 -1.42 -3.38
N ASP A 104 -9.73 -1.07 -4.05
CA ASP A 104 -10.08 -1.62 -5.36
C ASP A 104 -9.13 -1.16 -6.45
N ILE A 105 -8.65 0.10 -6.42
CA ILE A 105 -7.55 0.57 -7.28
C ILE A 105 -6.35 -0.36 -7.14
N ILE A 106 -5.95 -0.72 -5.91
CA ILE A 106 -4.79 -1.61 -5.69
C ILE A 106 -5.07 -3.02 -6.24
N ILE A 107 -6.28 -3.56 -6.03
CA ILE A 107 -6.67 -4.89 -6.54
C ILE A 107 -6.63 -4.92 -8.07
N TYR A 108 -7.19 -3.91 -8.74
CA TYR A 108 -7.15 -3.81 -10.21
C TYR A 108 -5.74 -3.58 -10.75
N LEU A 109 -4.90 -2.82 -10.03
CA LEU A 109 -3.49 -2.66 -10.40
C LEU A 109 -2.71 -3.97 -10.25
N CYS A 110 -2.97 -4.77 -9.22
CA CYS A 110 -2.39 -6.11 -9.06
C CYS A 110 -2.76 -7.02 -10.24
N ASP A 111 -4.03 -7.02 -10.66
CA ASP A 111 -4.50 -7.75 -11.84
C ASP A 111 -3.83 -7.29 -13.12
N TYR A 112 -3.79 -5.97 -13.33
CA TYR A 112 -3.10 -5.37 -14.46
C TYR A 112 -1.64 -5.79 -14.50
N CYS A 113 -0.92 -5.68 -13.38
CA CYS A 113 0.47 -6.11 -13.26
C CYS A 113 0.64 -7.59 -13.63
N THR A 114 -0.23 -8.47 -13.15
CA THR A 114 -0.22 -9.90 -13.54
C THR A 114 -0.37 -10.06 -15.05
N SER A 115 -1.34 -9.38 -15.67
CA SER A 115 -1.60 -9.46 -17.11
C SER A 115 -0.44 -8.94 -17.97
N GLN A 116 0.41 -8.08 -17.41
CA GLN A 116 1.59 -7.50 -18.06
C GLN A 116 2.91 -8.16 -17.64
N ASN A 117 2.87 -9.23 -16.83
CA ASN A 117 4.06 -9.86 -16.24
C ASN A 117 4.94 -8.88 -15.42
N ILE A 118 4.31 -7.99 -14.68
CA ILE A 118 4.95 -7.02 -13.78
C ILE A 118 4.84 -7.52 -12.34
N ASP A 119 5.95 -7.59 -11.61
CA ASP A 119 5.94 -7.78 -10.15
C ASP A 119 5.71 -6.42 -9.48
N ILE A 120 4.50 -6.19 -8.96
CA ILE A 120 4.12 -4.89 -8.40
C ILE A 120 4.97 -4.49 -7.19
N GLN A 121 5.38 -5.48 -6.39
CA GLN A 121 6.21 -5.24 -5.21
C GLN A 121 7.61 -4.79 -5.63
N SER A 122 8.24 -5.47 -6.59
CA SER A 122 9.56 -5.09 -7.09
C SER A 122 9.55 -3.68 -7.67
N VAL A 123 8.58 -3.36 -8.55
CA VAL A 123 8.50 -2.02 -9.16
C VAL A 123 8.28 -0.92 -8.11
N LEU A 124 7.44 -1.18 -7.12
CA LEU A 124 7.19 -0.22 -6.04
C LEU A 124 8.45 -0.01 -5.18
N GLN A 125 9.14 -1.09 -4.80
CA GLN A 125 10.38 -1.02 -4.03
C GLN A 125 11.46 -0.24 -4.79
N ASP A 126 11.71 -0.58 -6.05
CA ASP A 126 12.71 0.09 -6.89
C ASP A 126 12.38 1.57 -7.06
N THR A 127 11.11 1.89 -7.30
CA THR A 127 10.65 3.28 -7.42
C THR A 127 10.83 4.03 -6.12
N TRP A 128 10.44 3.43 -4.99
CA TRP A 128 10.56 4.05 -3.68
C TRP A 128 12.01 4.28 -3.28
N ASP A 129 12.90 3.32 -3.54
CA ASP A 129 14.33 3.45 -3.27
C ASP A 129 14.98 4.60 -4.04
N ASN A 130 14.43 4.96 -5.19
CA ASN A 130 14.84 6.13 -5.97
C ASN A 130 14.17 7.42 -5.47
N VAL A 131 12.86 7.38 -5.22
CA VAL A 131 12.08 8.56 -4.79
C VAL A 131 12.52 9.03 -3.40
N LYS A 132 12.76 8.13 -2.46
CA LYS A 132 13.13 8.47 -1.07
C LYS A 132 14.49 9.15 -0.95
N LYS A 133 15.35 9.07 -1.98
CA LYS A 133 16.65 9.76 -2.04
C LYS A 133 16.54 11.21 -2.51
N ARG A 134 15.37 11.64 -3.00
CA ARG A 134 15.19 12.98 -3.60
C ARG A 134 15.02 14.03 -2.50
N ASN A 135 15.72 15.16 -2.66
CA ASN A 135 15.57 16.32 -1.79
C ASN A 135 14.74 17.41 -2.48
N TRP A 136 13.42 17.31 -2.35
CA TRP A 136 12.49 18.24 -3.00
C TRP A 136 12.56 19.67 -2.46
N ASN A 137 13.13 19.91 -1.28
CA ASN A 137 13.30 21.27 -0.77
C ASN A 137 14.44 22.01 -1.50
N LYS A 138 15.49 21.27 -1.88
CA LYS A 138 16.69 21.81 -2.53
C LYS A 138 16.63 21.73 -4.06
N ASN A 139 16.12 20.62 -4.59
CA ASN A 139 16.11 20.30 -6.02
C ASN A 139 14.68 20.31 -6.58
N LYS A 140 13.96 21.44 -6.40
CA LYS A 140 12.53 21.57 -6.76
C LYS A 140 12.23 21.39 -8.25
N ILE A 141 13.18 21.70 -9.12
CA ILE A 141 12.97 21.76 -10.58
C ILE A 141 13.10 20.36 -11.20
N ASP A 142 14.05 19.55 -10.75
CA ASP A 142 14.42 18.28 -11.39
C ASP A 142 14.33 17.05 -10.46
N GLY A 143 14.19 17.26 -9.14
CA GLY A 143 14.12 16.19 -8.16
C GLY A 143 15.41 15.37 -8.04
N ASN A 144 16.55 15.88 -8.52
CA ASN A 144 17.81 15.14 -8.48
C ASN A 144 18.22 14.80 -7.03
N ALA A 145 18.86 13.65 -6.84
CA ALA A 145 19.50 13.33 -5.56
C ALA A 145 20.70 14.27 -5.35
N ASP A 146 20.98 14.62 -4.10
CA ASP A 146 22.23 15.31 -3.78
C ASP A 146 23.40 14.40 -4.22
N ARG A 147 24.30 14.88 -5.08
CA ARG A 147 25.48 14.12 -5.50
C ARG A 147 26.27 13.75 -4.24
N GLN A 148 26.43 12.45 -3.99
CA GLN A 148 27.31 11.91 -2.94
C GLN A 148 28.77 12.20 -3.28
#